data_AF-A0A1Y5TY97-F1
#
_entry.id   AF-A0A1Y5TY97-F1
#
_cell.length_a   1.000
_cell.length_b   1.000
_cell.length_c   1.000
_cell.angle_alpha   90.00
_cell.angle_beta   90.00
_cell.angle_gamma   90.00
#
_symmetry.space_group_name_H-M   'P 1'
#
loop_
_entity.id
_entity.type
_entity.pdbx_description
1 polymer ?
#
loop_
_entity_poly.entity_id
_entity_poly.type
_entity_poly.pdbx_seq_one_letter_code
_entity_poly.pdbx_strand_id
1 'polypeptide(L)'
;MVASLADPIIARIFGGVVINCNDTFGPASYDVHGLRFVFVPSAHDTATYALDVESRDTESPPFLVQHFESTNMPFFELWTRLEVIAKLLGYPVLELVKESRRLNLHDEDISIRRVDTPTHWIAVGRL
;
A
#
# COMPACT_ATOMS: atom_id res chain seq x y z
N MET A 1 18.45 -5.12 -13.89
CA MET A 1 19.27 -4.74 -12.72
C MET A 1 18.69 -5.44 -11.51
N VAL A 2 19.51 -6.21 -10.78
CA VAL A 2 19.09 -6.96 -9.59
C VAL A 2 19.22 -6.01 -8.39
N ALA A 3 18.18 -5.86 -7.58
CA ALA A 3 18.26 -5.08 -6.35
C ALA A 3 19.45 -5.58 -5.51
N SER A 4 20.32 -4.67 -5.07
CA SER A 4 21.35 -5.01 -4.09
C SER A 4 20.63 -5.43 -2.81
N LEU A 5 20.68 -6.71 -2.45
CA LEU A 5 20.08 -7.26 -1.21
C LEU A 5 20.76 -6.74 0.08
N ALA A 6 21.48 -5.62 0.03
CA ALA A 6 22.08 -4.97 1.19
C ALA A 6 21.05 -4.16 2.00
N ASP A 7 19.90 -3.81 1.40
CA ASP A 7 18.87 -3.03 2.07
C ASP A 7 18.02 -3.90 3.02
N PRO A 8 17.63 -3.38 4.19
CA PRO A 8 16.87 -4.14 5.18
C PRO A 8 15.48 -4.52 4.63
N ILE A 9 15.18 -5.83 4.68
CA ILE A 9 13.85 -6.36 4.37
C ILE A 9 12.89 -5.96 5.48
N ILE A 10 11.86 -5.20 5.13
CA ILE A 10 10.81 -4.73 6.03
C ILE A 10 9.67 -5.75 6.10
N ALA A 11 9.32 -6.35 4.96
CA ALA A 11 8.23 -7.33 4.88
C ALA A 11 8.44 -8.32 3.73
N ARG A 12 7.80 -9.50 3.82
CA ARG A 12 7.70 -10.48 2.73
C ARG A 12 6.23 -10.65 2.34
N ILE A 13 5.90 -10.43 1.07
CA ILE A 13 4.51 -10.40 0.59
C ILE A 13 4.44 -10.83 -0.88
N PHE A 14 3.43 -11.63 -1.25
CA PHE A 14 3.31 -12.24 -2.58
C PHE A 14 4.58 -12.94 -3.10
N GLY A 15 5.40 -13.52 -2.22
CA GLY A 15 6.69 -14.12 -2.58
C GLY A 15 7.81 -13.11 -2.91
N GLY A 16 7.50 -11.81 -2.96
CA GLY A 16 8.46 -10.71 -3.05
C GLY A 16 8.82 -10.12 -1.67
N VAL A 17 9.49 -8.97 -1.69
CA VAL A 17 9.94 -8.26 -0.49
C VAL A 17 9.63 -6.77 -0.56
N VAL A 18 9.31 -6.17 0.58
CA VAL A 18 9.33 -4.71 0.75
C VAL A 18 10.64 -4.34 1.41
N ILE A 19 11.36 -3.40 0.82
CA ILE A 19 12.64 -2.87 1.33
C ILE A 19 12.54 -1.36 1.53
N ASN A 20 13.31 -0.82 2.48
CA ASN A 20 13.54 0.62 2.59
C ASN A 20 14.79 0.95 1.75
N CYS A 21 14.59 1.61 0.60
CA CYS A 21 15.65 1.82 -0.39
C CYS A 21 15.34 3.00 -1.33
N ASN A 22 16.37 3.81 -1.63
CA ASN A 22 16.27 4.91 -2.60
C ASN A 22 16.62 4.50 -4.04
N ASP A 23 17.49 3.50 -4.22
CA ASP A 23 18.09 3.20 -5.52
C ASP A 23 17.44 2.01 -6.26
N THR A 24 16.47 1.33 -5.62
CA THR A 24 15.73 0.22 -6.23
C THR A 24 14.49 0.72 -6.95
N PHE A 25 14.31 0.26 -8.20
CA PHE A 25 13.11 0.54 -9.00
C PHE A 25 11.98 -0.45 -8.71
N GLY A 26 10.74 0.04 -8.70
CA GLY A 26 9.55 -0.77 -8.46
C GLY A 26 8.39 0.08 -7.93
N PRO A 27 7.23 -0.54 -7.65
CA PRO A 27 6.15 0.11 -6.91
C PRO A 27 6.68 0.64 -5.59
N ALA A 28 6.53 1.95 -5.38
CA ALA A 28 7.11 2.64 -4.24
C ALA A 28 6.08 3.49 -3.52
N SER A 29 6.27 3.64 -2.21
CA SER A 29 5.54 4.58 -1.36
C SER A 29 6.51 5.27 -0.42
N TYR A 30 6.14 6.46 0.04
CA TYR A 30 6.90 7.20 1.04
C TYR A 30 6.04 7.33 2.29
N ASP A 31 6.67 7.27 3.47
CA ASP A 31 6.01 7.63 4.71
C ASP A 31 6.07 9.15 4.96
N VAL A 32 5.48 9.59 6.07
CA VAL A 32 5.48 11.00 6.51
C VAL A 32 6.88 11.56 6.81
N HIS A 33 7.87 10.69 7.07
CA HIS A 33 9.27 11.07 7.35
C HIS A 33 10.13 11.12 6.08
N GLY A 34 9.55 10.83 4.92
CA GLY A 34 10.26 10.80 3.63
C GLY A 34 11.07 9.53 3.39
N LEU A 35 10.89 8.48 4.19
CA LEU A 35 11.50 7.17 3.96
C LEU A 35 10.83 6.49 2.79
N ARG A 36 11.63 6.01 1.84
CA ARG A 36 11.15 5.36 0.63
C ARG A 36 11.09 3.85 0.79
N PHE A 37 9.91 3.29 0.58
CA PHE A 37 9.68 1.85 0.55
C PHE A 37 9.42 1.38 -0.86
N VAL A 38 9.98 0.22 -1.22
CA VAL A 38 9.84 -0.37 -2.55
C VAL A 38 9.43 -1.81 -2.43
N PHE A 39 8.41 -2.22 -3.17
CA PHE A 39 8.09 -3.63 -3.36
C PHE A 39 8.89 -4.19 -4.53
N VAL A 40 9.65 -5.25 -4.27
CA VAL A 40 10.40 -6.00 -5.26
C VAL A 40 9.71 -7.36 -5.45
N PRO A 41 9.02 -7.58 -6.59
CA PRO A 41 8.36 -8.85 -6.88
C PRO A 41 9.39 -9.98 -7.06
N SER A 42 8.93 -11.22 -6.97
CA SER A 42 9.77 -12.37 -7.32
C SER A 42 10.16 -12.32 -8.80
N ALA A 43 11.34 -12.85 -9.16
CA ALA A 43 11.95 -12.65 -10.49
C ALA A 43 11.12 -13.13 -11.71
N HIS A 44 10.03 -13.87 -11.48
CA HIS A 44 9.15 -14.40 -12.52
C HIS A 44 7.70 -13.93 -12.37
N ASP A 45 7.40 -13.06 -11.41
CA ASP A 45 6.06 -12.50 -11.27
C ASP A 45 5.91 -11.27 -12.18
N THR A 46 4.95 -11.34 -13.08
CA THR A 46 4.64 -10.30 -14.08
C THR A 46 3.36 -9.54 -13.74
N ALA A 47 2.77 -9.76 -12.56
CA ALA A 47 1.57 -9.04 -12.14
C ALA A 47 1.85 -7.53 -12.01
N THR A 48 0.80 -6.73 -12.13
CA THR A 48 0.92 -5.28 -11.90
C THR A 48 0.76 -5.03 -10.41
N TYR A 49 1.71 -4.34 -9.80
CA TYR A 49 1.74 -4.14 -8.34
C TYR A 49 1.59 -2.68 -7.94
N ALA A 50 0.99 -2.46 -6.78
CA ALA A 50 1.06 -1.20 -6.05
C ALA A 50 1.42 -1.45 -4.58
N LEU A 51 2.08 -0.46 -3.98
CA LEU A 51 2.48 -0.45 -2.58
C LEU A 51 1.96 0.84 -1.94
N ASP A 52 1.47 0.71 -0.71
CA ASP A 52 1.22 1.85 0.17
C ASP A 52 1.77 1.58 1.57
N VAL A 53 2.32 2.63 2.19
CA VAL A 53 2.99 2.58 3.49
C VAL A 53 2.63 3.83 4.28
N GLU A 54 2.20 3.61 5.52
CA GLU A 54 1.92 4.68 6.48
C GLU A 54 2.66 4.41 7.78
N SER A 55 3.28 5.44 8.37
CA SER A 55 3.95 5.28 9.66
C SER A 55 2.93 5.17 10.80
N ARG A 56 3.26 4.41 11.85
CA ARG A 56 2.39 4.20 13.01
C ARG A 56 2.15 5.45 13.85
N ASP A 57 3.05 6.43 13.74
CA ASP A 57 2.95 7.74 14.39
C ASP A 57 2.20 8.78 13.53
N THR A 58 1.74 8.40 12.34
CA THR A 58 0.97 9.31 11.48
C THR A 58 -0.40 9.54 12.10
N GLU A 59 -0.80 10.81 12.21
CA GLU A 59 -2.12 11.18 12.70
C GLU A 59 -3.16 11.09 11.58
N SER A 60 -4.30 10.45 11.85
CA SER A 60 -5.39 10.35 10.87
C SER A 60 -6.02 11.73 10.63
N PRO A 61 -6.15 12.20 9.38
CA PRO A 61 -6.76 13.48 9.10
C PRO A 61 -8.25 13.49 9.51
N PRO A 62 -8.71 14.39 10.41
CA PRO A 62 -10.07 14.33 10.97
C PRO A 62 -11.18 14.35 9.90
N PHE A 63 -10.96 15.12 8.83
CA PHE A 63 -11.91 15.22 7.72
C PHE A 63 -12.01 13.95 6.86
N LEU A 64 -11.04 13.04 6.93
CA LEU A 64 -11.10 11.73 6.27
C LEU A 64 -11.73 10.69 7.18
N VAL A 65 -11.44 10.73 8.48
CA VAL A 65 -11.97 9.76 9.46
C VAL A 65 -13.49 9.69 9.42
N GLN A 66 -14.19 10.83 9.30
CA GLN A 66 -15.65 10.90 9.18
C GLN A 66 -16.22 10.08 7.99
N HIS A 67 -15.43 9.83 6.95
CA HIS A 67 -15.86 9.01 5.80
C HIS A 67 -15.80 7.50 6.11
N PHE A 68 -15.13 7.10 7.19
CA PHE A 68 -14.85 5.71 7.56
C PHE A 68 -15.44 5.28 8.91
N GLU A 69 -16.17 6.17 9.61
CA GLU A 69 -16.75 5.91 10.95
C GLU A 69 -17.65 4.68 11.01
N SER A 70 -18.26 4.28 9.90
CA SER A 70 -19.11 3.09 9.83
C SER A 70 -18.36 1.78 9.62
N THR A 71 -17.03 1.80 9.56
CA THR A 71 -16.21 0.61 9.32
C THR A 71 -15.64 0.06 10.63
N ASN A 72 -15.67 -1.26 10.81
CA ASN A 72 -15.05 -1.93 11.96
C ASN A 72 -13.52 -2.10 11.81
N MET A 73 -12.91 -1.33 10.90
CA MET A 73 -11.53 -1.48 10.48
C MET A 73 -10.73 -0.25 10.91
N PRO A 74 -9.48 -0.41 11.43
CA PRO A 74 -8.62 0.73 11.72
C PRO A 74 -8.44 1.63 10.49
N PHE A 75 -8.46 2.95 10.68
CA PHE A 75 -8.38 3.93 9.59
C PHE A 75 -7.22 3.65 8.63
N PHE A 76 -5.99 3.52 9.15
CA PHE A 76 -4.82 3.30 8.30
C PHE A 76 -4.77 1.92 7.64
N GLU A 77 -5.47 0.94 8.20
CA GLU A 77 -5.65 -0.35 7.53
C GLU A 77 -6.53 -0.21 6.28
N LEU A 78 -7.64 0.51 6.40
CA LEU A 78 -8.52 0.78 5.27
C LEU A 78 -7.88 1.76 4.27
N TRP A 79 -7.23 2.81 4.78
CA TRP A 79 -6.59 3.84 3.98
C TRP A 79 -5.51 3.25 3.06
N THR A 80 -4.56 2.49 3.62
CA THR A 80 -3.49 1.85 2.83
C THR A 80 -4.05 0.89 1.78
N ARG A 81 -5.16 0.22 2.08
CA ARG A 81 -5.88 -0.61 1.10
C ARG A 81 -6.45 0.23 -0.05
N LEU A 82 -7.14 1.33 0.26
CA LEU A 82 -7.75 2.20 -0.74
C LEU A 82 -6.70 2.88 -1.62
N GLU A 83 -5.59 3.32 -1.05
CA GLU A 83 -4.44 3.87 -1.79
C GLU A 83 -3.87 2.85 -2.77
N VAL A 84 -3.68 1.60 -2.35
CA VAL A 84 -3.23 0.52 -3.24
C VAL A 84 -4.21 0.31 -4.40
N ILE A 85 -5.52 0.28 -4.14
CA ILE A 85 -6.55 0.14 -5.19
C ILE A 85 -6.48 1.33 -6.15
N ALA A 86 -6.45 2.55 -5.61
CA ALA A 86 -6.36 3.78 -6.37
C ALA A 86 -5.13 3.80 -7.30
N LYS A 87 -3.96 3.41 -6.78
CA LYS A 87 -2.70 3.28 -7.54
C LYS A 87 -2.80 2.23 -8.67
N LEU A 88 -3.38 1.06 -8.39
CA LEU A 88 -3.56 0.00 -9.41
C LEU A 88 -4.52 0.42 -10.53
N LEU A 89 -5.57 1.16 -10.19
CA LEU A 89 -6.57 1.64 -11.14
C LEU A 89 -6.18 2.94 -11.84
N GLY A 90 -5.08 3.59 -11.44
CA GLY A 90 -4.70 4.91 -11.94
C GLY A 90 -5.70 6.01 -11.56
N TYR A 91 -6.37 5.87 -10.41
CA TYR A 91 -7.43 6.77 -9.94
C TYR A 91 -6.97 7.54 -8.70
N PRO A 92 -7.38 8.80 -8.48
CA PRO A 92 -7.08 9.51 -7.24
C PRO A 92 -7.83 8.89 -6.05
N VAL A 93 -7.13 8.60 -4.95
CA VAL A 93 -7.74 7.96 -3.76
C VAL A 93 -8.92 8.75 -3.21
N LEU A 94 -8.85 10.08 -3.21
CA LEU A 94 -9.92 10.91 -2.66
C LEU A 94 -11.21 10.85 -3.49
N GLU A 95 -11.09 10.64 -4.80
CA GLU A 95 -12.25 10.37 -5.66
C GLU A 95 -12.78 8.96 -5.39
N LEU A 96 -11.91 7.98 -5.20
CA LEU A 96 -12.30 6.63 -4.78
C LEU A 96 -13.07 6.65 -3.44
N VAL A 97 -12.65 7.47 -2.47
CA VAL A 97 -13.35 7.62 -1.17
C VAL A 97 -14.74 8.23 -1.34
N LYS A 98 -14.87 9.29 -2.16
CA LYS A 98 -16.19 9.88 -2.47
C LYS A 98 -17.12 8.88 -3.16
N GLU A 99 -16.56 8.07 -4.05
CA GLU A 99 -17.27 7.08 -4.84
C GLU A 99 -17.41 5.72 -4.17
N SER A 100 -16.73 5.46 -3.05
CA SER A 100 -16.71 4.16 -2.35
C SER A 100 -18.09 3.68 -1.93
N ARG A 101 -19.07 4.59 -1.81
CA ARG A 101 -20.49 4.24 -1.62
C ARG A 101 -21.15 3.64 -2.88
N ARG A 102 -20.51 3.72 -4.04
CA ARG A 102 -20.99 3.34 -5.38
C ARG A 102 -20.11 2.31 -6.08
N LEU A 103 -18.82 2.27 -5.75
CA LEU A 103 -17.92 1.27 -6.30
C LEU A 103 -18.25 -0.09 -5.66
N ASN A 104 -19.06 -0.89 -6.35
CA ASN A 104 -18.94 -2.34 -6.28
C ASN A 104 -17.56 -2.69 -6.86
N LEU A 105 -16.50 -2.42 -6.10
CA LEU A 105 -15.20 -3.04 -6.34
C LEU A 105 -15.46 -4.53 -6.20
N HIS A 106 -15.72 -5.20 -7.31
CA HIS A 106 -15.66 -6.64 -7.35
C HIS A 106 -14.20 -6.97 -7.03
N ASP A 107 -13.93 -7.22 -5.75
CA ASP A 107 -12.64 -7.59 -5.14
C ASP A 107 -12.00 -8.84 -5.80
N GLU A 108 -12.65 -9.43 -6.81
CA GLU A 108 -12.25 -10.69 -7.45
C GLU A 108 -10.98 -10.54 -8.29
N ASP A 109 -10.71 -9.34 -8.83
CA ASP A 109 -9.52 -9.10 -9.67
C ASP A 109 -8.34 -8.45 -8.91
N ILE A 110 -8.59 -7.85 -7.74
CA ILE A 110 -7.54 -7.14 -6.97
C ILE A 110 -7.18 -7.94 -5.72
N SER A 111 -6.03 -8.60 -5.75
CA SER A 111 -5.48 -9.27 -4.57
C SER A 111 -4.69 -8.30 -3.72
N ILE A 112 -5.17 -7.98 -2.50
CA ILE A 112 -4.44 -7.14 -1.54
C ILE A 112 -4.01 -7.97 -0.33
N ARG A 113 -2.75 -7.82 0.08
CA ARG A 113 -2.20 -8.39 1.31
C ARG A 113 -1.57 -7.30 2.14
N ARG A 114 -1.54 -7.54 3.45
CA ARG A 114 -0.95 -6.63 4.43
C ARG A 114 0.12 -7.35 5.24
N VAL A 115 1.19 -6.63 5.56
CA VAL A 115 2.25 -7.10 6.46
C VAL A 115 2.65 -5.93 7.33
N ASP A 116 1.81 -5.66 8.32
CA ASP A 116 2.06 -4.59 9.25
C ASP A 116 3.26 -4.88 10.14
N THR A 117 4.04 -3.84 10.43
CA THR A 117 5.17 -3.88 11.36
C THR A 117 4.85 -3.06 12.61
N PRO A 118 5.68 -3.13 13.67
CA PRO A 118 5.53 -2.26 14.84
C PRO A 118 5.62 -0.77 14.51
N THR A 119 6.20 -0.40 13.37
CA THR A 119 6.43 1.00 12.98
C THR A 119 5.64 1.45 11.76
N HIS A 120 5.10 0.52 10.95
CA HIS A 120 4.39 0.87 9.72
C HIS A 120 3.15 0.00 9.48
N TRP A 121 2.15 0.60 8.85
CA TRP A 121 1.09 -0.07 8.13
C TRP A 121 1.55 -0.28 6.70
N ILE A 122 1.45 -1.51 6.17
CA ILE A 122 1.96 -1.84 4.83
C ILE A 122 0.94 -2.66 4.07
N ALA A 123 0.51 -2.14 2.92
CA ALA A 123 -0.35 -2.86 1.98
C ALA A 123 0.34 -3.02 0.63
N VAL A 124 0.28 -4.22 0.07
CA VAL A 124 0.66 -4.47 -1.33
C VAL A 124 -0.54 -5.07 -2.03
N GLY A 125 -0.83 -4.58 -3.23
CA GLY A 125 -1.87 -5.12 -4.10
C GLY A 125 -1.31 -5.56 -5.43
N ARG A 126 -2.03 -6.47 -6.09
CA ARG A 126 -1.75 -6.85 -7.47
C ARG A 126 -3.01 -7.08 -8.31
N LEU A 127 -2.86 -6.84 -9.61
CA LEU A 127 -3.74 -7.27 -10.70
C LEU A 127 -3.12 -8.46 -11.42
#